data_AF-A0A963J5B1-F1
#
_entry.id   AF-A0A963J5B1-F1
#
_cell.length_a   1.000
_cell.length_b   1.000
_cell.length_c   1.000
_cell.angle_alpha   90.00
_cell.angle_beta   90.00
_cell.angle_gamma   90.00
#
_symmetry.space_group_name_H-M   'P 1'
#
loop_
_entity.id
_entity.type
_entity.pdbx_description
1 polymer ?
#
loop_
_entity_poly.entity_id
_entity_poly.type
_entity_poly.pdbx_seq_one_letter_code
_entity_poly.pdbx_strand_id
1 'polypeptide(L)'
;WMAGAGIRWGLNAVQREHLGLGACGDQNTGAFGLRRMLLGYAGGDAAFAGIEPYTEVGGLDAELAGALAGLLEQLEHWWHASLTPATPEGWAVRCRALLEGIAQATSEDDRQVLQALDAALTTWQETCAQAGFADALPLPVARQAWLDALQQPSLNQRFRAGGVTFCTLMPLRAIPFEVVCLLGMNDGDYPRRAPRSDFDLMALG
;
A
#
# COMPACT_ATOMS: atom_id res chain seq x y z
N TRP A 1 -14.80 19.07 7.75
CA TRP A 1 -15.05 18.38 9.03
C TRP A 1 -13.81 17.89 9.77
N MET A 2 -12.91 17.08 9.19
CA MET A 2 -11.76 16.53 9.93
C MET A 2 -10.96 17.59 10.71
N ALA A 3 -10.62 18.72 10.06
CA ALA A 3 -9.94 19.83 10.71
C ALA A 3 -10.79 20.50 11.82
N GLY A 4 -12.10 20.67 11.60
CA GLY A 4 -13.04 21.30 12.55
C GLY A 4 -13.33 20.42 13.78
N ALA A 5 -13.46 19.11 13.59
CA ALA A 5 -13.52 18.13 14.68
C ALA A 5 -12.18 17.99 15.42
N GLY A 6 -11.10 18.57 14.90
CA GLY A 6 -9.80 18.60 15.54
C GLY A 6 -8.95 17.35 15.30
N ILE A 7 -9.22 16.57 14.26
CA ILE A 7 -8.35 15.45 13.84
C ILE A 7 -7.01 16.03 13.37
N ARG A 8 -5.90 15.54 13.93
CA ARG A 8 -4.55 15.96 13.54
C ARG A 8 -3.64 14.78 13.25
N TRP A 9 -3.54 13.83 14.17
CA TRP A 9 -2.59 12.72 14.03
C TRP A 9 -2.96 11.53 14.92
N GLY A 10 -2.57 10.33 14.50
CA GLY A 10 -2.80 9.10 15.25
C GLY A 10 -4.23 8.58 15.11
N LEU A 11 -4.34 7.26 15.05
CA LEU A 11 -5.60 6.56 14.89
C LEU A 11 -6.45 6.64 16.17
N ASN A 12 -5.83 6.26 17.29
CA ASN A 12 -6.40 6.27 18.64
C ASN A 12 -5.27 6.36 19.69
N ALA A 13 -5.64 6.49 20.96
CA ALA A 13 -4.67 6.57 22.06
C ALA A 13 -3.76 5.34 22.18
N VAL A 14 -4.30 4.13 21.95
CA VAL A 14 -3.57 2.86 22.06
C VAL A 14 -2.43 2.80 21.02
N GLN A 15 -2.69 3.24 19.79
CA GLN A 15 -1.66 3.34 18.76
C GLN A 15 -0.56 4.32 19.17
N ARG A 16 -0.92 5.47 19.73
CA ARG A 16 0.08 6.43 20.20
C ARG A 16 0.93 5.85 21.31
N GLU A 17 0.33 5.14 22.25
CA GLU A 17 1.05 4.47 23.32
C GLU A 17 2.06 3.45 22.78
N HIS A 18 1.65 2.62 21.82
CA HIS A 18 2.54 1.66 21.14
C HIS A 18 3.73 2.34 20.43
N LEU A 19 3.58 3.61 20.02
CA LEU A 19 4.64 4.42 19.41
C LEU A 19 5.48 5.18 20.44
N GLY A 20 5.27 4.96 21.75
CA GLY A 20 5.95 5.70 22.82
C GLY A 20 5.42 7.13 23.03
N LEU A 21 4.25 7.44 22.48
CA LEU A 21 3.63 8.77 22.48
C LEU A 21 2.35 8.82 23.33
N GLY A 22 2.25 7.96 24.35
CA GLY A 22 1.08 7.88 25.24
C GLY A 22 0.76 9.21 25.94
N ALA A 23 1.76 10.07 26.17
CA ALA A 23 1.57 11.40 26.76
C ALA A 23 0.68 12.33 25.91
N CYS A 24 0.55 12.08 24.60
CA CYS A 24 -0.36 12.84 23.74
C CYS A 24 -1.84 12.50 23.97
N GLY A 25 -2.14 11.39 24.65
CA GLY A 25 -3.49 10.94 24.96
C GLY A 25 -4.37 10.72 23.74
N ASP A 26 -5.68 10.79 23.95
CA ASP A 26 -6.71 10.51 22.94
C ASP A 26 -7.09 11.73 22.08
N GLN A 27 -6.84 12.94 22.58
CA GLN A 27 -7.22 14.18 21.89
C GLN A 27 -6.52 14.30 20.54
N ASN A 28 -7.24 14.87 19.57
CA ASN A 28 -6.79 15.07 18.19
C ASN A 28 -6.46 13.79 17.38
N THR A 29 -6.85 12.62 17.86
CA THR A 29 -6.82 11.37 17.08
C THR A 29 -7.98 11.31 16.08
N GLY A 30 -7.89 10.39 15.11
CA GLY A 30 -9.00 10.06 14.22
C GLY A 30 -10.24 9.60 14.99
N ALA A 31 -10.06 8.66 15.93
CA ALA A 31 -11.14 8.15 16.78
C ALA A 31 -11.79 9.23 17.66
N PHE A 32 -11.02 10.19 18.15
CA PHE A 32 -11.56 11.33 18.92
C PHE A 32 -12.39 12.27 18.04
N GLY A 33 -11.86 12.68 16.88
CA GLY A 33 -12.61 13.56 15.99
C GLY A 33 -13.88 12.89 15.45
N LEU A 34 -13.84 11.59 15.16
CA LEU A 34 -15.01 10.83 14.77
C LEU A 34 -16.08 10.83 15.87
N ARG A 35 -15.72 10.59 17.13
CA ARG A 35 -16.67 10.68 18.26
C ARG A 35 -17.32 12.05 18.37
N ARG A 36 -16.58 13.14 18.14
CA ARG A 36 -17.14 14.50 18.12
C ARG A 36 -18.16 14.70 17.00
N MET A 37 -17.86 14.20 15.80
CA MET A 37 -18.77 14.25 14.64
C MET A 37 -20.05 13.46 14.91
N LEU A 38 -19.93 12.22 15.40
CA LEU A 38 -21.07 11.35 15.70
C LEU A 38 -21.91 11.89 16.85
N LEU A 39 -21.27 12.47 17.87
CA LEU A 39 -21.97 13.11 18.99
C LEU A 39 -22.75 14.35 18.51
N GLY A 40 -22.15 15.18 17.66
CA GLY A 40 -22.85 16.33 17.06
C GLY A 40 -24.04 15.92 16.22
N TYR A 41 -23.90 14.84 15.46
CA TYR A 41 -24.99 14.27 14.66
C TYR A 41 -26.14 13.72 15.52
N ALA A 42 -25.84 12.97 16.59
CA ALA A 42 -26.86 12.29 17.39
C ALA A 42 -27.49 13.18 18.48
N GLY A 43 -26.72 14.09 19.07
CA GLY A 43 -27.07 14.83 20.28
C GLY A 43 -27.07 16.36 20.15
N GLY A 44 -26.75 16.90 18.97
CA GLY A 44 -26.61 18.34 18.78
C GLY A 44 -25.44 18.91 19.59
N ASP A 45 -25.65 20.06 20.24
CA ASP A 45 -24.59 20.83 20.92
C ASP A 45 -24.27 20.36 22.36
N ALA A 46 -24.89 19.28 22.84
CA ALA A 46 -24.67 18.82 24.21
C ALA A 46 -23.35 18.02 24.36
N ALA A 47 -22.47 18.48 25.24
CA ALA A 47 -21.28 17.73 25.63
C ALA A 47 -21.65 16.39 26.30
N PHE A 48 -20.90 15.34 25.99
CA PHE A 48 -21.09 14.00 26.57
C PHE A 48 -19.75 13.34 26.89
N ALA A 49 -19.64 12.75 28.08
CA ALA A 49 -18.43 12.06 28.56
C ALA A 49 -17.13 12.88 28.42
N GLY A 50 -17.20 14.20 28.61
CA GLY A 50 -16.05 15.11 28.48
C GLY A 50 -15.65 15.43 27.03
N ILE A 51 -16.49 15.11 26.05
CA ILE A 51 -16.29 15.37 24.64
C ILE A 51 -17.29 16.44 24.18
N GLU A 52 -16.77 17.53 23.62
CA GLU A 52 -17.60 18.56 22.98
C GLU A 52 -17.99 18.11 21.56
N PRO A 53 -19.28 18.15 21.19
CA PRO A 53 -19.73 17.77 19.85
C PRO A 53 -19.14 18.69 18.77
N TYR A 54 -19.18 18.20 17.54
CA TYR A 54 -18.94 19.00 16.33
C TYR A 54 -20.18 18.92 15.44
N THR A 55 -20.98 19.98 15.46
CA THR A 55 -22.35 19.99 14.91
C THR A 55 -22.46 20.40 13.45
N GLU A 56 -21.33 20.57 12.74
CA GLU A 56 -21.35 20.80 11.29
C GLU A 56 -21.64 19.53 10.48
N VAL A 57 -21.80 18.37 11.13
CA VAL A 57 -22.23 17.11 10.50
C VAL A 57 -23.74 16.97 10.70
N GLY A 58 -24.52 17.12 9.64
CA GLY A 58 -25.98 17.00 9.70
C GLY A 58 -26.62 16.62 8.35
N GLY A 59 -27.80 15.99 8.40
CA GLY A 59 -28.54 15.62 7.19
C GLY A 59 -27.86 14.50 6.36
N LEU A 60 -27.89 14.62 5.03
CA LEU A 60 -27.35 13.63 4.08
C LEU A 60 -25.82 13.46 4.20
N ASP A 61 -25.14 14.45 4.78
CA ASP A 61 -23.70 14.46 5.03
C ASP A 61 -23.25 13.46 6.11
N ALA A 62 -24.17 12.92 6.90
CA ALA A 62 -23.89 11.91 7.92
C ALA A 62 -23.37 10.58 7.33
N GLU A 63 -23.74 10.26 6.09
CA GLU A 63 -23.24 9.07 5.39
C GLU A 63 -21.71 9.09 5.25
N LEU A 64 -21.15 10.27 4.97
CA LEU A 64 -19.70 10.47 4.86
C LEU A 64 -18.99 10.31 6.22
N ALA A 65 -19.64 10.66 7.33
CA ALA A 65 -19.11 10.37 8.67
C ALA A 65 -19.11 8.87 8.96
N GLY A 66 -20.12 8.13 8.47
CA GLY A 66 -20.15 6.67 8.50
C GLY A 66 -19.05 6.03 7.65
N ALA A 67 -18.80 6.55 6.44
CA ALA A 67 -17.70 6.08 5.59
C ALA A 67 -16.33 6.32 6.24
N LEU A 68 -16.13 7.47 6.89
CA LEU A 68 -14.92 7.75 7.67
C LEU A 68 -14.79 6.79 8.88
N ALA A 69 -15.89 6.48 9.57
CA ALA A 69 -15.90 5.50 10.65
C ALA A 69 -15.42 4.13 10.16
N GLY A 70 -16.01 3.64 9.07
CA GLY A 70 -15.61 2.36 8.46
C GLY A 70 -14.14 2.36 8.04
N LEU A 71 -13.64 3.43 7.43
CA LEU A 71 -12.22 3.53 7.09
C LEU A 71 -11.30 3.46 8.33
N LEU A 72 -11.63 4.19 9.40
CA LEU A 72 -10.84 4.18 10.62
C LEU A 72 -10.85 2.80 11.30
N GLU A 73 -12.00 2.11 11.30
CA GLU A 73 -12.12 0.74 11.80
C GLU A 73 -11.24 -0.23 11.00
N GLN A 74 -11.23 -0.14 9.66
CA GLN A 74 -10.38 -0.99 8.83
C GLN A 74 -8.88 -0.72 9.07
N LEU A 75 -8.49 0.55 9.22
CA LEU A 75 -7.11 0.91 9.55
C LEU A 75 -6.72 0.40 10.95
N GLU A 76 -7.63 0.39 11.91
CA GLU A 76 -7.38 -0.12 13.26
C GLU A 76 -7.24 -1.63 13.27
N HIS A 77 -8.12 -2.32 12.55
CA HIS A 77 -8.04 -3.76 12.38
C HIS A 77 -6.72 -4.17 11.72
N TRP A 78 -6.37 -3.51 10.62
CA TRP A 78 -5.10 -3.73 9.93
C TRP A 78 -3.90 -3.46 10.83
N TRP A 79 -3.90 -2.33 11.54
CA TRP A 79 -2.82 -1.98 12.45
C TRP A 79 -2.58 -3.10 13.47
N HIS A 80 -3.61 -3.57 14.17
CA HIS A 80 -3.50 -4.68 15.12
C HIS A 80 -3.00 -5.98 14.46
N ALA A 81 -3.58 -6.37 13.33
CA ALA A 81 -3.17 -7.57 12.60
C ALA A 81 -1.70 -7.49 12.18
N SER A 82 -1.23 -6.32 11.77
CA SER A 82 0.10 -6.09 11.23
C SER A 82 1.22 -6.09 12.28
N LEU A 83 0.88 -5.95 13.56
CA LEU A 83 1.86 -5.97 14.67
C LEU A 83 2.46 -7.36 14.92
N THR A 84 1.74 -8.42 14.54
CA THR A 84 2.17 -9.79 14.80
C THR A 84 2.82 -10.39 13.55
N PRO A 85 4.08 -10.87 13.61
CA PRO A 85 4.69 -11.63 12.52
C PRO A 85 3.81 -12.79 12.05
N ALA A 86 3.85 -13.11 10.76
CA ALA A 86 3.05 -14.18 10.16
C ALA A 86 3.84 -14.90 9.06
N THR A 87 3.40 -16.12 8.72
CA THR A 87 3.94 -16.87 7.58
C THR A 87 3.61 -16.17 6.26
N PRO A 88 4.25 -16.54 5.13
CA PRO A 88 3.90 -16.01 3.82
C PRO A 88 2.39 -16.14 3.49
N GLU A 89 1.77 -17.27 3.82
CA GLU A 89 0.33 -17.49 3.64
C GLU A 89 -0.50 -16.57 4.54
N GLY A 90 -0.10 -16.42 5.80
CA GLY A 90 -0.77 -15.52 6.74
C GLY A 90 -0.73 -14.07 6.27
N TRP A 91 0.41 -13.62 5.73
CA TRP A 91 0.53 -12.29 5.16
C TRP A 91 -0.30 -12.11 3.89
N ALA A 92 -0.33 -13.09 2.99
CA ALA A 92 -1.14 -13.01 1.78
C ALA A 92 -2.64 -12.85 2.12
N VAL A 93 -3.16 -13.61 3.09
CA VAL A 93 -4.54 -13.48 3.56
C VAL A 93 -4.80 -12.08 4.11
N ARG A 94 -3.92 -11.58 4.99
CA ARG A 94 -4.06 -10.25 5.59
C ARG A 94 -4.02 -9.14 4.54
N CYS A 95 -3.11 -9.21 3.57
CA CYS A 95 -2.98 -8.21 2.51
C CYS A 95 -4.19 -8.21 1.57
N ARG A 96 -4.74 -9.38 1.21
CA ARG A 96 -5.99 -9.47 0.43
C ARG A 96 -7.17 -8.85 1.19
N ALA A 97 -7.33 -9.20 2.48
CA ALA A 97 -8.37 -8.63 3.32
C ALA A 97 -8.24 -7.11 3.48
N LEU A 98 -7.01 -6.58 3.59
CA LEU A 98 -6.77 -5.13 3.59
C LEU A 98 -7.26 -4.50 2.29
N LEU A 99 -6.84 -5.04 1.13
CA LEU A 99 -7.22 -4.50 -0.17
C LEU A 99 -8.74 -4.53 -0.36
N GLU A 100 -9.40 -5.63 -0.01
CA GLU A 100 -10.86 -5.75 -0.05
C GLU A 100 -11.56 -4.73 0.88
N GLY A 101 -10.96 -4.45 2.05
CA GLY A 101 -11.51 -3.53 3.04
C GLY A 101 -11.35 -2.04 2.71
N ILE A 102 -10.35 -1.66 1.91
CA ILE A 102 -10.03 -0.24 1.64
C ILE A 102 -10.14 0.18 0.17
N ALA A 103 -10.21 -0.77 -0.76
CA ALA A 103 -10.20 -0.48 -2.19
C ALA A 103 -11.43 -1.05 -2.89
N GLN A 104 -12.06 -0.22 -3.71
CA GLN A 104 -13.12 -0.62 -4.62
C GLN A 104 -12.75 -0.15 -6.02
N ALA A 105 -12.61 -1.09 -6.96
CA ALA A 105 -12.30 -0.73 -8.33
C ALA A 105 -13.49 -0.04 -9.00
N THR A 106 -13.28 1.19 -9.47
CA THR A 106 -14.29 2.00 -10.17
C THR A 106 -14.01 2.11 -11.68
N SER A 107 -12.77 1.80 -12.07
CA SER A 107 -12.30 1.81 -13.45
C SER A 107 -11.63 0.50 -13.84
N GLU A 108 -11.38 0.30 -15.13
CA GLU A 108 -10.61 -0.84 -15.61
C GLU A 108 -9.14 -0.76 -15.16
N ASP A 109 -8.59 0.46 -15.08
CA ASP A 109 -7.23 0.68 -14.58
C ASP A 109 -7.11 0.27 -13.10
N ASP A 110 -8.11 0.60 -12.27
CA ASP A 110 -8.15 0.15 -10.86
C ASP A 110 -8.15 -1.38 -10.77
N ARG A 111 -8.93 -2.06 -11.61
CA ARG A 111 -8.99 -3.53 -11.65
C ARG A 111 -7.64 -4.12 -12.02
N GLN A 112 -6.95 -3.55 -13.00
CA GLN A 112 -5.62 -4.00 -13.41
C GLN A 112 -4.61 -3.81 -12.27
N VAL A 113 -4.67 -2.69 -11.54
CA VAL A 113 -3.81 -2.44 -10.38
C VAL A 113 -4.05 -3.47 -9.27
N LEU A 114 -5.32 -3.70 -8.90
CA LEU A 114 -5.66 -4.70 -7.88
C LEU A 114 -5.26 -6.12 -8.30
N GLN A 115 -5.44 -6.47 -9.57
CA GLN A 115 -5.02 -7.76 -10.10
C GLN A 115 -3.49 -7.91 -10.09
N ALA A 116 -2.74 -6.86 -10.40
CA ALA A 116 -1.28 -6.88 -10.36
C ALA A 116 -0.76 -7.05 -8.91
N LEU A 117 -1.39 -6.38 -7.94
CA LEU A 117 -1.10 -6.54 -6.52
C LEU A 117 -1.35 -7.98 -6.04
N ASP A 118 -2.46 -8.59 -6.45
CA ASP A 118 -2.80 -9.98 -6.11
C ASP A 118 -1.86 -11.01 -6.77
N ALA A 119 -1.50 -10.77 -8.04
CA ALA A 119 -0.54 -11.59 -8.77
C ALA A 119 0.87 -11.54 -8.14
N ALA A 120 1.28 -10.37 -7.66
CA ALA A 120 2.54 -10.21 -6.93
C ALA A 120 2.55 -10.97 -5.60
N LEU A 121 1.44 -10.96 -4.84
CA LEU A 121 1.30 -11.80 -3.64
C LEU A 121 1.43 -13.28 -3.98
N THR A 122 0.73 -13.72 -5.03
CA THR A 122 0.75 -15.12 -5.47
C THR A 122 2.15 -15.56 -5.87
N THR A 123 2.86 -14.74 -6.65
CA THR A 123 4.25 -14.99 -7.06
C THR A 123 5.19 -15.12 -5.85
N TRP A 124 5.01 -14.25 -4.84
CA TRP A 124 5.80 -14.32 -3.62
C TRP A 124 5.52 -15.60 -2.83
N GLN A 125 4.25 -16.01 -2.69
CA GLN A 125 3.87 -17.26 -2.03
C GLN A 125 4.47 -18.48 -2.73
N GLU A 126 4.41 -18.53 -4.07
CA GLU A 126 5.02 -19.59 -4.86
C GLU A 126 6.54 -19.65 -4.66
N THR A 127 7.19 -18.50 -4.59
CA THR A 127 8.64 -18.41 -4.33
C THR A 127 8.99 -18.96 -2.95
N CYS A 128 8.22 -18.60 -1.91
CA CYS A 128 8.39 -19.15 -0.58
C CYS A 128 8.16 -20.67 -0.54
N ALA A 129 7.11 -21.16 -1.22
CA ALA A 129 6.82 -22.59 -1.29
C ALA A 129 7.94 -23.39 -1.98
N GLN A 130 8.48 -22.87 -3.10
CA GLN A 130 9.61 -23.47 -3.80
C GLN A 130 10.88 -23.51 -2.94
N ALA A 131 11.09 -22.49 -2.12
CA ALA A 131 12.19 -22.43 -1.16
C ALA A 131 11.94 -23.26 0.11
N GLY A 132 10.74 -23.83 0.30
CA GLY A 132 10.35 -24.50 1.54
C GLY A 132 10.29 -23.57 2.75
N PHE A 133 10.09 -22.26 2.52
CA PHE A 133 10.07 -21.25 3.58
C PHE A 133 8.65 -21.05 4.10
N ALA A 134 8.43 -21.37 5.38
CA ALA A 134 7.14 -21.23 6.06
C ALA A 134 7.23 -20.52 7.42
N ASP A 135 8.38 -19.92 7.74
CA ASP A 135 8.58 -19.24 9.02
C ASP A 135 7.86 -17.90 9.09
N ALA A 136 7.58 -17.46 10.32
CA ALA A 136 6.96 -16.16 10.56
C ALA A 136 7.93 -15.02 10.24
N LEU A 137 7.47 -14.07 9.42
CA LEU A 137 8.20 -12.88 9.02
C LEU A 137 7.54 -11.62 9.60
N PRO A 138 8.32 -10.60 9.98
CA PRO A 138 7.78 -9.31 10.36
C PRO A 138 7.27 -8.55 9.11
N LEU A 139 6.29 -7.66 9.30
CA LEU A 139 5.66 -6.89 8.23
C LEU A 139 6.66 -6.22 7.25
N PRO A 140 7.76 -5.57 7.70
CA PRO A 140 8.67 -4.89 6.77
C PRO A 140 9.28 -5.83 5.73
N VAL A 141 9.56 -7.09 6.09
CA VAL A 141 10.13 -8.10 5.19
C VAL A 141 9.07 -8.59 4.20
N ALA A 142 7.87 -8.92 4.68
CA ALA A 142 6.76 -9.34 3.83
C ALA A 142 6.36 -8.24 2.83
N ARG A 143 6.26 -6.98 3.30
CA ARG A 143 5.97 -5.81 2.47
C ARG A 143 7.02 -5.62 1.38
N GLN A 144 8.30 -5.72 1.74
CA GLN A 144 9.39 -5.55 0.78
C GLN A 144 9.32 -6.64 -0.30
N ALA A 145 9.21 -7.91 0.11
CA ALA A 145 9.13 -9.04 -0.83
C ALA A 145 7.92 -8.93 -1.78
N TRP A 146 6.76 -8.52 -1.26
CA TRP A 146 5.57 -8.29 -2.08
C TRP A 146 5.75 -7.16 -3.09
N LEU A 147 6.25 -6.00 -2.67
CA LEU A 147 6.47 -4.86 -3.56
C LEU A 147 7.56 -5.14 -4.61
N ASP A 148 8.59 -5.91 -4.25
CA ASP A 148 9.64 -6.33 -5.18
C ASP A 148 9.08 -7.30 -6.24
N ALA A 149 8.16 -8.19 -5.86
CA ALA A 149 7.48 -9.07 -6.82
C ALA A 149 6.64 -8.28 -7.84
N LEU A 150 6.07 -7.13 -7.44
CA LEU A 150 5.34 -6.23 -8.34
C LEU A 150 6.26 -5.52 -9.35
N GLN A 151 7.52 -5.26 -8.97
CA GLN A 151 8.50 -4.59 -9.81
C GLN A 151 9.16 -5.52 -10.83
N GLN A 152 8.97 -6.84 -10.73
CA GLN A 152 9.56 -7.76 -11.68
C GLN A 152 8.94 -7.55 -13.07
N PRO A 153 9.75 -7.16 -14.08
CA PRO A 153 9.22 -6.92 -15.41
C PRO A 153 8.66 -8.22 -15.98
N SER A 154 7.34 -8.28 -16.16
CA SER A 154 6.71 -9.39 -16.84
C SER A 154 7.20 -9.39 -18.30
N LEU A 155 7.88 -10.46 -18.72
CA LEU A 155 8.33 -10.68 -20.11
C LEU A 155 7.19 -10.62 -21.15
N ASN A 156 5.94 -10.63 -20.69
CA ASN A 156 4.72 -10.71 -21.48
C ASN A 156 3.99 -9.36 -21.69
N GLN A 157 4.56 -8.21 -21.30
CA GLN A 157 4.02 -6.94 -21.79
C GLN A 157 4.12 -6.95 -23.32
N ARG A 158 2.98 -6.73 -23.99
CA ARG A 158 2.77 -6.87 -25.45
C ARG A 158 3.89 -6.22 -26.27
N PHE A 159 4.96 -6.96 -26.52
CA PHE A 159 5.76 -6.83 -27.72
C PHE A 159 4.83 -7.27 -28.85
N ARG A 160 4.30 -6.33 -29.64
CA ARG A 160 3.30 -6.49 -30.74
C ARG A 160 1.86 -6.09 -30.40
N ALA A 161 1.64 -4.84 -29.99
CA ALA A 161 0.43 -4.14 -30.42
C ALA A 161 0.81 -3.39 -31.70
N GLY A 162 0.20 -3.70 -32.85
CA GLY A 162 0.60 -3.14 -34.14
C GLY A 162 0.80 -1.62 -34.08
N GLY A 163 1.96 -1.12 -34.52
CA GLY A 163 2.34 0.28 -34.41
C GLY A 163 3.80 0.48 -33.97
N VAL A 164 4.10 1.66 -33.42
CA VAL A 164 5.43 2.03 -32.90
C VAL A 164 5.62 1.43 -31.51
N THR A 165 6.74 0.74 -31.30
CA THR A 165 7.10 0.14 -30.00
C THR A 165 8.16 0.99 -29.30
N PHE A 166 7.85 1.48 -28.10
CA PHE A 166 8.84 2.07 -27.19
C PHE A 166 9.31 0.99 -26.22
N CYS A 167 10.62 0.76 -26.16
CA CYS A 167 11.19 -0.23 -25.25
C CYS A 167 12.60 0.20 -24.82
N THR A 168 13.08 -0.38 -23.72
CA THR A 168 14.49 -0.26 -23.34
C THR A 168 15.32 -1.32 -24.08
N LEU A 169 16.62 -1.05 -24.26
CA LEU A 169 17.54 -2.04 -24.82
C LEU A 169 17.66 -3.23 -23.85
N MET A 170 16.97 -4.33 -24.18
CA MET A 170 17.02 -5.60 -23.47
C MET A 170 18.05 -6.52 -24.14
N PRO A 171 18.94 -7.18 -23.37
CA PRO A 171 19.86 -8.15 -23.93
C PRO A 171 19.11 -9.32 -24.59
N LEU A 172 19.68 -9.86 -25.68
CA LEU A 172 19.38 -11.19 -26.25
C LEU A 172 18.16 -11.36 -27.17
N ARG A 173 17.54 -10.29 -27.70
CA ARG A 173 16.55 -10.44 -28.79
C ARG A 173 16.71 -9.40 -29.89
N ALA A 174 17.52 -9.71 -30.91
CA ALA A 174 17.52 -8.96 -32.16
C ALA A 174 16.28 -9.35 -32.98
N ILE A 175 15.20 -8.58 -32.85
CA ILE A 175 14.05 -8.69 -33.74
C ILE A 175 14.31 -7.77 -34.94
N PRO A 176 14.22 -8.27 -36.19
CA PRO A 176 14.39 -7.40 -37.35
C PRO A 176 13.25 -6.38 -37.41
N PHE A 177 13.61 -5.10 -37.51
CA PHE A 177 12.70 -3.98 -37.75
C PHE A 177 13.21 -3.20 -38.96
N GLU A 178 12.29 -2.62 -39.75
CA GLU A 178 12.65 -1.76 -40.88
C GLU A 178 13.31 -0.44 -40.41
N VAL A 179 12.89 0.08 -39.25
CA VAL A 179 13.42 1.31 -38.65
C VAL A 179 13.67 1.09 -37.16
N VAL A 180 14.84 1.52 -36.68
CA VAL A 180 15.22 1.51 -35.26
C VAL A 180 15.73 2.90 -34.89
N CYS A 181 15.11 3.52 -33.88
CA CYS A 181 15.53 4.82 -33.34
C CYS A 181 16.06 4.64 -31.92
N LEU A 182 17.27 5.14 -31.65
CA LEU A 182 17.86 5.13 -30.31
C LEU A 182 17.77 6.54 -29.71
N LEU A 183 17.26 6.63 -28.49
CA LEU A 183 17.08 7.88 -27.73
C LEU A 183 17.92 7.81 -26.45
N GLY A 184 18.47 8.95 -26.02
CA GLY A 184 19.23 9.03 -24.77
C GLY A 184 20.60 8.35 -24.80
N MET A 185 21.26 8.33 -25.97
CA MET A 185 22.63 7.82 -26.14
C MET A 185 23.68 8.84 -25.68
N ASN A 186 23.51 9.35 -24.46
CA ASN A 186 24.42 10.31 -23.85
C ASN A 186 25.56 9.59 -23.13
N ASP A 187 26.70 10.27 -22.99
CA ASP A 187 27.78 9.82 -22.12
C ASP A 187 27.30 9.76 -20.65
N GLY A 188 27.61 8.68 -19.95
CA GLY A 188 27.11 8.39 -18.59
C GLY A 188 25.78 7.64 -18.54
N ASP A 189 24.87 7.86 -19.50
CA ASP A 189 23.57 7.16 -19.57
C ASP A 189 23.68 5.84 -20.35
N TYR A 190 24.52 5.81 -21.40
CA TYR A 190 24.76 4.64 -22.23
C TYR A 190 26.25 4.46 -22.56
N PRO A 191 26.83 3.24 -22.43
CA PRO A 191 26.20 2.02 -21.92
C PRO A 191 25.93 2.07 -20.42
N ARG A 192 24.79 1.51 -19.98
CA ARG A 192 24.42 1.43 -18.57
C ARG A 192 25.52 0.69 -17.80
N ARG A 193 26.14 1.37 -16.82
CA ARG A 193 27.07 0.74 -15.89
C ARG A 193 26.25 0.15 -14.73
N ALA A 194 26.13 -1.17 -14.69
CA ALA A 194 25.65 -1.85 -13.49
C ALA A 194 26.83 -1.97 -12.52
N PRO A 195 26.81 -1.31 -11.34
CA PRO A 195 27.83 -1.52 -10.34
C PRO A 195 27.84 -3.01 -9.96
N ARG A 196 28.99 -3.65 -10.15
CA ARG A 196 29.18 -5.05 -9.77
C ARG A 196 29.40 -5.12 -8.27
N SER A 197 28.97 -6.22 -7.66
CA SER A 197 29.28 -6.48 -6.26
C SER A 197 30.77 -6.76 -6.12
N ASP A 198 31.43 -6.13 -5.14
CA ASP A 198 32.85 -6.38 -4.83
C ASP A 198 33.11 -7.84 -4.39
N PHE A 199 32.05 -8.59 -4.10
CA PHE A 199 32.11 -10.01 -3.73
C PHE A 199 31.81 -10.97 -4.89
N ASP A 200 31.63 -10.47 -6.12
CA ASP A 200 31.47 -11.31 -7.31
C ASP A 200 32.82 -11.89 -7.76
N LEU A 201 33.11 -13.12 -7.32
CA LEU A 201 34.36 -13.82 -7.67
C LEU A 201 34.49 -14.15 -9.16
N MET A 202 33.37 -14.22 -9.91
CA MET A 202 33.43 -14.47 -11.35
C MET A 202 33.89 -13.24 -12.15
N ALA A 203 33.94 -12.07 -11.53
CA ALA A 203 34.44 -10.84 -12.15
C ALA A 203 35.97 -10.67 -12.05
N LEU A 204 36.65 -11.56 -11.31
CA LEU A 204 38.10 -11.55 -11.10
C LEU A 204 38.88 -12.44 -12.10
N GLY A 205 38.19 -13.18 -12.97
CA GLY A 205 38.77 -14.02 -14.04
C GLY A 205 38.48 -13.50 -15.43
#